data_AF-A0A9N9L367-F1
#
_entry.id   AF-A0A9N9L367-F1
#
_cell.length_a   1.000
_cell.length_b   1.000
_cell.length_c   1.000
_cell.angle_alpha   90.00
_cell.angle_beta   90.00
_cell.angle_gamma   90.00
#
_symmetry.space_group_name_H-M   'P 1'
#
loop_
_entity.id
_entity.type
_entity.pdbx_description
1 polymer ?
#
loop_
_entity_poly.entity_id
_entity_poly.type
_entity_poly.pdbx_seq_one_letter_code
_entity_poly.pdbx_strand_id
1 'polypeptide(L)'
;MPSLSRFASAIVLALLLPASTLAQGLTIDITEYPFSEPGEGDSRGPCPALNALANHGILPRDGKNIDLKMARAASKYLGMGDGPVDVVFAGALKTSTTGNPNTLNLADFAQHEPQQVEYDASMSRLDAYDGDPGPFNEEVWARCQSSWADDSDIITYKDAVAKLKARRRYAQANNPTY
;
A
#
# COMPACT_ATOMS: atom_id res chain seq x y z
N MET A 1 32.31 73.74 18.04
CA MET A 1 32.00 72.51 17.27
C MET A 1 30.50 72.26 17.34
N PRO A 2 29.71 72.60 16.30
CA PRO A 2 28.32 72.20 16.21
C PRO A 2 28.16 71.03 15.22
N SER A 3 27.44 70.00 15.67
CA SER A 3 27.16 68.78 14.89
C SER A 3 26.08 69.04 13.84
N LEU A 4 26.40 68.79 12.57
CA LEU A 4 25.45 68.80 11.47
C LEU A 4 24.95 67.38 11.13
N SER A 5 23.62 67.32 10.99
CA SER A 5 22.87 66.51 10.02
C SER A 5 23.02 64.98 10.03
N ARG A 6 22.11 64.36 10.80
CA ARG A 6 21.17 63.32 10.37
C ARG A 6 21.33 62.86 8.90
N PHE A 7 21.96 61.71 8.70
CA PHE A 7 21.84 60.94 7.47
C PHE A 7 20.56 60.10 7.52
N ALA A 8 19.74 60.30 6.49
CA ALA A 8 18.60 59.48 6.14
C ALA A 8 19.05 58.11 5.63
N SER A 9 18.38 57.04 6.09
CA SER A 9 18.09 55.84 5.28
C SER A 9 17.14 54.94 6.04
N ALA A 10 15.86 55.26 5.94
CA ALA A 10 14.82 54.26 6.06
C ALA A 10 14.57 53.72 4.65
N ILE A 11 15.21 52.60 4.30
CA ILE A 11 14.78 51.79 3.16
C ILE A 11 14.60 50.36 3.67
N VAL A 12 13.36 50.13 4.08
CA VAL A 12 12.56 48.90 3.99
C VAL A 12 13.32 47.66 3.50
N LEU A 13 13.67 46.79 4.44
CA LEU A 13 13.95 45.39 4.20
C LEU A 13 12.63 44.68 3.87
N ALA A 14 12.28 44.57 2.60
CA ALA A 14 11.16 43.76 2.14
C ALA A 14 11.57 42.99 0.88
N LEU A 15 11.95 41.72 1.07
CA LEU A 15 11.70 40.59 0.16
C LEU A 15 12.41 39.34 0.70
N LEU A 16 11.99 38.90 1.89
CA LEU A 16 12.02 37.47 2.21
C LEU A 16 10.69 36.92 1.72
N LEU A 17 10.65 36.46 0.47
CA LEU A 17 9.68 35.41 0.12
C LEU A 17 10.13 34.18 0.91
N PRO A 18 9.35 33.66 1.87
CA PRO A 18 9.59 32.31 2.28
C PRO A 18 9.21 31.45 1.06
N ALA A 19 10.22 30.98 0.33
CA ALA A 19 10.10 29.84 -0.56
C ALA A 19 9.87 28.60 0.31
N SER A 20 8.71 28.57 0.96
CA SER A 20 8.20 27.42 1.67
C SER A 20 6.81 27.15 1.09
N THR A 21 6.77 26.85 -0.20
CA THR A 21 6.00 25.68 -0.62
C THR A 21 6.66 24.49 0.05
N LEU A 22 6.38 24.32 1.34
CA LEU A 22 6.48 23.03 1.98
C LEU A 22 5.67 22.11 1.09
N ALA A 23 6.34 21.10 0.54
CA ALA A 23 5.65 19.93 0.05
C ALA A 23 4.62 19.60 1.11
N GLN A 24 3.32 19.73 0.79
CA GLN A 24 2.31 19.04 1.56
C GLN A 24 2.57 17.56 1.33
N GLY A 25 3.54 17.02 2.07
CA GLY A 25 3.58 15.61 2.37
C GLY A 25 2.23 15.34 3.00
N LEU A 26 1.42 14.52 2.33
CA LEU A 26 0.10 14.13 2.77
C LEU A 26 0.29 13.38 4.10
N THR A 27 0.28 14.11 5.22
CA THR A 27 0.23 13.50 6.54
C THR A 27 -1.17 12.91 6.67
N ILE A 28 -1.28 11.58 6.61
CA ILE A 28 -2.52 10.90 6.95
C ILE A 28 -2.78 11.17 8.42
N ASP A 29 -3.81 11.94 8.73
CA ASP A 29 -4.28 12.04 10.10
C ASP A 29 -5.04 10.75 10.46
N ILE A 30 -4.36 9.87 11.18
CA ILE A 30 -4.94 8.59 11.62
C ILE A 30 -6.09 8.79 12.62
N THR A 31 -6.29 10.01 13.15
CA THR A 31 -7.46 10.33 13.99
C THR A 31 -8.72 10.56 13.14
N GLU A 32 -8.56 11.05 11.90
CA GLU A 32 -9.67 11.15 10.93
C GLU A 32 -10.07 9.77 10.39
N TYR A 33 -9.09 8.87 10.27
CA TYR A 33 -9.26 7.51 9.75
C TYR A 33 -8.87 6.46 10.81
N PRO A 34 -9.65 6.32 11.91
CA PRO A 34 -9.31 5.38 12.96
C PRO A 34 -9.36 3.94 12.46
N PHE A 35 -8.43 3.13 12.96
CA PHE A 35 -8.43 1.69 12.72
C PHE A 35 -9.69 1.05 13.31
N SER A 36 -10.25 0.08 12.58
CA SER A 36 -11.28 -0.83 13.05
C SER A 36 -11.02 -2.20 12.43
N GLU A 37 -11.10 -3.25 13.25
CA GLU A 37 -11.00 -4.63 12.77
C GLU A 37 -12.12 -4.94 11.77
N PRO A 38 -11.86 -5.75 10.73
CA PRO A 38 -12.91 -6.19 9.82
C PRO A 38 -13.92 -7.06 10.57
N GLY A 39 -15.22 -6.81 10.33
CA GLY A 39 -16.32 -7.58 10.90
C GLY A 39 -16.63 -8.85 10.10
N GLU A 40 -17.60 -9.61 10.61
CA GLU A 40 -18.13 -10.77 9.89
C GLU A 40 -18.75 -10.35 8.55
N GLY A 41 -18.32 -11.01 7.47
CA GLY A 41 -18.79 -10.72 6.12
C GLY A 41 -18.08 -9.56 5.42
N ASP A 42 -17.16 -8.85 6.07
CA ASP A 42 -16.30 -7.87 5.42
C ASP A 42 -15.30 -8.57 4.48
N SER A 43 -15.09 -7.99 3.32
CA SER A 43 -14.19 -8.52 2.30
C SER A 43 -12.77 -8.04 2.53
N ARG A 44 -11.83 -8.97 2.60
CA ARG A 44 -10.37 -8.72 2.62
C ARG A 44 -9.70 -9.68 1.66
N GLY A 45 -8.53 -9.29 1.16
CA GLY A 45 -7.80 -10.07 0.17
C GLY A 45 -6.30 -10.21 0.48
N PRO A 46 -5.50 -10.68 -0.49
CA PRO A 46 -4.06 -10.88 -0.30
C PRO A 46 -3.27 -9.57 -0.22
N CYS A 47 -3.83 -8.43 -0.65
CA CYS A 47 -3.11 -7.15 -0.66
C CYS A 47 -3.15 -6.47 0.74
N PRO A 48 -2.03 -6.38 1.47
CA PRO A 48 -2.02 -5.75 2.79
C PRO A 48 -2.37 -4.27 2.74
N ALA A 49 -1.98 -3.56 1.67
CA ALA A 49 -2.24 -2.13 1.52
C ALA A 49 -3.75 -1.82 1.40
N LEU A 50 -4.47 -2.56 0.56
CA LEU A 50 -5.92 -2.37 0.39
C LEU A 50 -6.69 -2.77 1.66
N ASN A 51 -6.29 -3.85 2.33
CA ASN A 51 -6.87 -4.26 3.60
C ASN A 51 -6.72 -3.18 4.67
N ALA A 52 -5.54 -2.56 4.77
CA ALA A 52 -5.31 -1.45 5.69
C ALA A 52 -6.18 -0.24 5.36
N LEU A 53 -6.25 0.16 4.08
CA LEU A 53 -7.11 1.27 3.64
C LEU A 53 -8.59 1.04 3.99
N ALA A 54 -9.10 -0.19 3.88
CA ALA A 54 -10.45 -0.54 4.31
C ALA A 54 -10.61 -0.55 5.84
N ASN A 55 -9.64 -1.09 6.59
CA ASN A 55 -9.63 -1.06 8.07
C ASN A 55 -9.55 0.37 8.63
N HIS A 56 -9.02 1.32 7.87
CA HIS A 56 -8.98 2.74 8.23
C HIS A 56 -10.17 3.55 7.67
N GLY A 57 -11.06 2.94 6.89
CA GLY A 57 -12.22 3.61 6.30
C GLY A 57 -11.90 4.58 5.16
N ILE A 58 -10.69 4.49 4.59
CA ILE A 58 -10.27 5.22 3.38
C ILE A 58 -10.88 4.56 2.13
N LEU A 59 -10.98 3.23 2.14
CA LEU A 59 -11.89 2.46 1.31
C LEU A 59 -13.17 2.11 2.10
N PRO A 60 -14.27 1.70 1.44
CA PRO A 60 -15.41 1.10 2.13
C PRO A 60 -14.93 0.04 3.13
N ARG A 61 -15.36 0.17 4.40
CA ARG A 61 -14.88 -0.71 5.49
C ARG A 61 -15.24 -2.18 5.25
N ASP A 62 -16.35 -2.42 4.59
CA ASP A 62 -16.79 -3.75 4.16
C ASP A 62 -15.95 -4.33 3.02
N GLY A 63 -15.05 -3.54 2.41
CA GLY A 63 -14.17 -3.96 1.33
C GLY A 63 -14.90 -4.37 0.04
N LYS A 64 -16.15 -3.93 -0.16
CA LYS A 64 -17.00 -4.37 -1.27
C LYS A 64 -17.26 -3.25 -2.28
N ASN A 65 -17.60 -3.65 -3.51
CA ASN A 65 -18.05 -2.76 -4.59
C ASN A 65 -17.12 -1.56 -4.85
N ILE A 66 -15.81 -1.77 -4.77
CA ILE A 66 -14.80 -0.73 -4.99
C ILE A 66 -14.69 -0.49 -6.50
N ASP A 67 -14.88 0.76 -6.93
CA ASP A 67 -14.62 1.20 -8.31
C ASP A 67 -13.19 1.77 -8.49
N LEU A 68 -12.80 2.00 -9.74
CA LEU A 68 -11.46 2.52 -10.05
C LEU A 68 -11.22 3.92 -9.46
N LYS A 69 -12.25 4.75 -9.34
CA LYS A 69 -12.12 6.11 -8.79
C LYS A 69 -11.81 6.03 -7.30
N MET A 70 -12.52 5.16 -6.56
CA MET A 70 -12.26 4.87 -5.16
C MET A 70 -10.85 4.32 -4.98
N ALA A 71 -10.45 3.34 -5.79
CA ALA A 71 -9.10 2.75 -5.72
C ALA A 71 -8.00 3.80 -5.96
N ARG A 72 -8.13 4.66 -6.98
CA ARG A 72 -7.19 5.75 -7.25
C ARG A 72 -7.12 6.75 -6.10
N ALA A 73 -8.28 7.19 -5.59
CA ALA A 73 -8.35 8.14 -4.49
C ALA A 73 -7.70 7.58 -3.22
N ALA A 74 -8.03 6.35 -2.85
CA ALA A 74 -7.46 5.68 -1.67
C ALA A 74 -5.94 5.47 -1.81
N SER A 75 -5.46 5.15 -3.01
CA SER A 75 -4.02 4.95 -3.27
C SER A 75 -3.20 6.23 -3.11
N LYS A 76 -3.80 7.42 -3.13
CA LYS A 76 -3.10 8.68 -2.81
C LYS A 76 -2.63 8.75 -1.36
N TYR A 77 -3.35 8.11 -0.44
CA TYR A 77 -2.92 7.98 0.95
C TYR A 77 -1.64 7.14 1.06
N LEU A 78 -1.36 6.27 0.08
CA LEU A 78 -0.12 5.50 0.00
C LEU A 78 0.98 6.21 -0.83
N GLY A 79 0.74 7.45 -1.28
CA GLY A 79 1.65 8.17 -2.16
C GLY A 79 1.77 7.59 -3.58
N MET A 80 0.79 6.78 -4.02
CA MET A 80 0.84 6.11 -5.32
C MET A 80 0.24 6.95 -6.45
N GLY A 81 0.88 6.89 -7.62
CA GLY A 81 0.34 7.41 -8.88
C GLY A 81 -0.79 6.54 -9.44
N ASP A 82 -1.56 7.06 -10.39
CA ASP A 82 -2.73 6.34 -10.94
C ASP A 82 -2.31 5.15 -11.81
N GLY A 83 -1.20 5.25 -12.57
CA GLY A 83 -0.78 4.22 -13.52
C GLY A 83 -0.67 2.80 -12.94
N PRO A 84 0.08 2.58 -11.84
CA PRO A 84 0.13 1.27 -11.19
C PRO A 84 -1.23 0.76 -10.69
N VAL A 85 -2.07 1.66 -10.17
CA VAL A 85 -3.42 1.33 -9.71
C VAL A 85 -4.28 0.85 -10.87
N ASP A 86 -4.22 1.55 -12.01
CA ASP A 86 -5.01 1.23 -13.21
C ASP A 86 -4.71 -0.18 -13.74
N VAL A 87 -3.43 -0.54 -13.81
CA VAL A 87 -2.99 -1.84 -14.31
C VAL A 87 -3.48 -2.96 -13.38
N VAL A 88 -3.24 -2.81 -12.08
CA VAL A 88 -3.64 -3.81 -11.08
C VAL A 88 -5.17 -3.94 -11.02
N PHE A 89 -5.89 -2.82 -11.03
CA PHE A 89 -7.34 -2.82 -10.98
C PHE A 89 -7.98 -3.43 -12.23
N ALA A 90 -7.43 -3.15 -13.42
CA ALA A 90 -7.90 -3.76 -14.67
C ALA A 90 -7.72 -5.28 -14.70
N GLY A 91 -6.64 -5.79 -14.09
CA GLY A 91 -6.45 -7.23 -13.89
C GLY A 91 -7.50 -7.80 -12.94
N ALA A 92 -7.68 -7.18 -11.78
CA ALA A 92 -8.62 -7.65 -10.74
C ALA A 92 -10.10 -7.58 -11.15
N LEU A 93 -10.50 -6.65 -12.03
CA LEU A 93 -11.88 -6.62 -12.54
C LEU A 93 -12.27 -7.89 -13.30
N LYS A 94 -11.32 -8.61 -13.88
CA LYS A 94 -11.59 -9.87 -14.59
C LYS A 94 -11.96 -11.01 -13.64
N THR A 95 -11.69 -10.86 -12.35
CA THR A 95 -12.01 -11.83 -11.29
C THR A 95 -13.15 -11.32 -10.40
N SER A 96 -13.81 -10.24 -10.79
CA SER A 96 -14.86 -9.60 -9.99
C SER A 96 -16.06 -10.52 -9.75
N THR A 97 -16.53 -10.52 -8.51
CA THR A 97 -17.72 -11.27 -8.07
C THR A 97 -18.93 -10.36 -7.79
N THR A 98 -18.83 -9.06 -8.04
CA THR A 98 -19.86 -8.08 -7.67
C THR A 98 -21.11 -8.11 -8.57
N GLY A 99 -20.99 -8.70 -9.76
CA GLY A 99 -22.01 -8.61 -10.83
C GLY A 99 -22.02 -7.25 -11.56
N ASN A 100 -21.13 -6.32 -11.20
CA ASN A 100 -20.94 -5.04 -11.90
C ASN A 100 -19.56 -5.02 -12.56
N PRO A 101 -19.46 -4.79 -13.89
CA PRO A 101 -18.19 -4.86 -14.61
C PRO A 101 -17.17 -3.77 -14.22
N ASN A 102 -17.56 -2.80 -13.39
CA ASN A 102 -16.70 -1.68 -13.00
C ASN A 102 -16.31 -1.70 -11.52
N THR A 103 -16.74 -2.71 -10.76
CA THR A 103 -16.41 -2.82 -9.33
C THR A 103 -15.86 -4.19 -8.99
N LEU A 104 -15.15 -4.28 -7.86
CA LEU A 104 -14.65 -5.52 -7.29
C LEU A 104 -14.81 -5.52 -5.77
N ASN A 105 -14.76 -6.71 -5.17
CA ASN A 105 -14.56 -6.90 -3.74
C ASN A 105 -13.08 -7.17 -3.47
N LEU A 106 -12.56 -6.82 -2.28
CA LEU A 106 -11.14 -7.05 -1.97
C LEU A 106 -10.73 -8.53 -2.03
N ALA A 107 -11.64 -9.44 -1.71
CA ALA A 107 -11.41 -10.88 -1.81
C ALA A 107 -11.22 -11.36 -3.28
N ASP A 108 -11.71 -10.61 -4.27
CA ASP A 108 -11.57 -10.98 -5.69
C ASP A 108 -10.10 -10.96 -6.15
N PHE A 109 -9.23 -10.25 -5.41
CA PHE A 109 -7.79 -10.27 -5.61
C PHE A 109 -7.13 -11.61 -5.25
N ALA A 110 -7.81 -12.52 -4.54
CA ALA A 110 -7.29 -13.83 -4.15
C ALA A 110 -7.43 -14.89 -5.26
N GLN A 111 -8.07 -14.56 -6.38
CA GLN A 111 -8.25 -15.51 -7.48
C GLN A 111 -6.91 -15.89 -8.11
N HIS A 112 -6.48 -17.13 -7.90
CA HIS A 112 -5.25 -17.67 -8.47
C HIS A 112 -5.42 -18.12 -9.92
N GLU A 113 -6.54 -18.76 -10.28
CA GLU A 113 -6.76 -19.33 -11.62
C GLU A 113 -8.12 -18.99 -12.23
N PRO A 114 -8.22 -18.30 -13.39
CA PRO A 114 -7.12 -17.87 -14.24
C PRO A 114 -6.33 -16.71 -13.62
N GLN A 115 -5.01 -16.81 -13.63
CA GLN A 115 -4.13 -15.84 -12.98
C GLN A 115 -4.28 -14.43 -13.55
N GLN A 116 -4.58 -13.44 -12.69
CA GLN A 116 -4.64 -12.02 -13.06
C GLN A 116 -3.72 -11.13 -12.23
N VAL A 117 -3.79 -11.25 -10.89
CA VAL A 117 -3.03 -10.41 -9.96
C VAL A 117 -2.36 -11.23 -8.87
N GLU A 118 -3.08 -12.21 -8.31
CA GLU A 118 -2.56 -13.14 -7.32
C GLU A 118 -1.44 -14.03 -7.89
N TYR A 119 -0.46 -14.40 -7.07
CA TYR A 119 0.69 -15.21 -7.51
C TYR A 119 1.36 -15.93 -6.32
N ASP A 120 1.93 -17.10 -6.65
CA ASP A 120 2.70 -17.93 -5.72
C ASP A 120 4.04 -17.30 -5.29
N ALA A 121 4.62 -17.79 -4.21
CA ALA A 121 5.79 -17.23 -3.53
C ALA A 121 5.53 -15.87 -2.88
N SER A 122 4.28 -15.65 -2.43
CA SER A 122 3.91 -14.50 -1.61
C SER A 122 4.71 -14.43 -0.31
N MET A 123 4.95 -13.23 0.20
CA MET A 123 5.76 -13.00 1.41
C MET A 123 5.06 -13.40 2.71
N SER A 124 3.73 -13.43 2.72
CA SER A 124 2.93 -13.65 3.93
C SER A 124 1.64 -14.44 3.69
N ARG A 125 1.43 -14.94 2.48
CA ARG A 125 0.26 -15.73 2.06
C ARG A 125 0.76 -17.08 1.57
N LEU A 126 -0.09 -18.10 1.72
CA LEU A 126 0.19 -19.41 1.14
C LEU A 126 0.25 -19.31 -0.39
N ASP A 127 1.00 -20.22 -1.00
CA ASP A 127 0.86 -20.50 -2.42
C ASP A 127 -0.49 -21.22 -2.64
N ALA A 128 -1.13 -21.06 -3.80
CA ALA A 128 -2.46 -21.61 -4.03
C ALA A 128 -2.49 -23.15 -3.98
N TYR A 129 -1.36 -23.79 -4.26
CA TYR A 129 -1.16 -25.22 -4.05
C TYR A 129 -1.31 -25.65 -2.59
N ASP A 130 -0.82 -24.84 -1.66
CA ASP A 130 -0.81 -25.14 -0.22
C ASP A 130 -2.13 -24.77 0.47
N GLY A 131 -2.91 -23.85 -0.11
CA GLY A 131 -4.21 -23.44 0.44
C GLY A 131 -4.72 -22.10 -0.10
N ASP A 132 -5.62 -21.47 0.66
CA ASP A 132 -6.19 -20.17 0.31
C ASP A 132 -5.12 -19.05 0.38
N PRO A 133 -4.83 -18.35 -0.73
CA PRO A 133 -3.84 -17.28 -0.75
C PRO A 133 -4.38 -15.94 -0.23
N GLY A 134 -5.67 -15.82 0.12
CA GLY A 134 -6.25 -14.56 0.61
C GLY A 134 -5.75 -14.17 2.02
N PRO A 135 -5.93 -15.05 3.03
CA PRO A 135 -5.60 -14.75 4.42
C PRO A 135 -4.09 -14.57 4.68
N PHE A 136 -3.78 -13.79 5.71
CA PHE A 136 -2.43 -13.74 6.25
C PHE A 136 -2.06 -15.09 6.89
N ASN A 137 -0.82 -15.55 6.66
CA ASN A 137 -0.30 -16.78 7.21
C ASN A 137 0.98 -16.52 8.02
N GLU A 138 0.91 -16.82 9.32
CA GLU A 138 2.01 -16.58 10.27
C GLU A 138 3.27 -17.37 9.94
N GLU A 139 3.16 -18.61 9.46
CA GLU A 139 4.32 -19.45 9.14
C GLU A 139 5.06 -18.96 7.90
N VAL A 140 4.32 -18.56 6.85
CA VAL A 140 4.92 -17.94 5.66
C VAL A 140 5.61 -16.64 6.05
N TRP A 141 4.97 -15.83 6.88
CA TRP A 141 5.54 -14.58 7.34
C TRP A 141 6.79 -14.79 8.20
N ALA A 142 6.77 -15.75 9.12
CA ALA A 142 7.92 -16.14 9.93
C ALA A 142 9.09 -16.59 9.04
N ARG A 143 8.85 -17.39 7.98
CA ARG A 143 9.89 -17.73 6.99
C ARG A 143 10.44 -16.51 6.26
N CYS A 144 9.60 -15.52 5.95
CA CYS A 144 10.04 -14.28 5.33
C CYS A 144 10.93 -13.46 6.29
N GLN A 145 10.56 -13.40 7.56
CA GLN A 145 11.29 -12.67 8.60
C GLN A 145 12.58 -13.35 9.04
N SER A 146 12.66 -14.68 9.07
CA SER A 146 13.75 -15.47 9.70
C SER A 146 15.16 -15.27 9.14
N SER A 147 15.30 -14.37 8.17
CA SER A 147 16.58 -14.03 7.55
C SER A 147 16.76 -12.52 7.35
N TRP A 148 15.85 -11.69 7.87
CA TRP A 148 16.16 -10.27 8.10
C TRP A 148 17.26 -10.21 9.15
N ALA A 149 18.20 -9.26 9.00
CA ALA A 149 19.21 -9.09 10.04
C ALA A 149 18.50 -8.71 11.33
N ASP A 150 18.71 -9.48 12.40
CA ASP A 150 17.94 -9.43 13.64
C ASP A 150 17.97 -8.06 14.37
N ASP A 151 18.79 -7.10 13.89
CA ASP A 151 19.07 -5.83 14.55
C ASP A 151 18.84 -4.56 13.69
N SER A 152 18.25 -4.67 12.48
CA SER A 152 17.92 -3.46 11.69
C SER A 152 16.44 -3.10 11.76
N ASP A 153 16.14 -1.94 12.33
CA ASP A 153 14.80 -1.30 12.29
C ASP A 153 14.32 -0.95 10.86
N ILE A 154 15.15 -1.17 9.84
CA ILE A 154 14.91 -0.76 8.45
C ILE A 154 15.05 -1.96 7.53
N ILE A 155 13.98 -2.29 6.80
CA ILE A 155 14.04 -3.23 5.68
C ILE A 155 14.61 -2.51 4.46
N THR A 156 15.81 -2.88 4.03
CA THR A 156 16.42 -2.30 2.83
C THR A 156 15.91 -2.97 1.54
N TYR A 157 16.12 -2.33 0.39
CA TYR A 157 15.86 -2.97 -0.91
C TYR A 157 16.63 -4.28 -1.08
N LYS A 158 17.86 -4.35 -0.54
CA LYS A 158 18.67 -5.56 -0.59
C LYS A 158 17.99 -6.71 0.17
N ASP A 159 17.42 -6.40 1.33
CA ASP A 159 16.69 -7.38 2.15
C ASP A 159 15.43 -7.84 1.43
N ALA A 160 14.63 -6.91 0.90
CA ALA A 160 13.42 -7.21 0.14
C ALA A 160 13.72 -8.12 -1.07
N VAL A 161 14.75 -7.80 -1.87
CA VAL A 161 15.16 -8.62 -3.02
C VAL A 161 15.64 -10.00 -2.57
N ALA A 162 16.38 -10.09 -1.46
CA ALA A 162 16.81 -11.38 -0.91
C ALA A 162 15.62 -12.24 -0.49
N LYS A 163 14.57 -11.66 0.11
CA LYS A 163 13.36 -12.40 0.51
C LYS A 163 12.51 -12.83 -0.65
N LEU A 164 12.31 -11.97 -1.64
CA LEU A 164 11.62 -12.35 -2.86
C LEU A 164 12.30 -13.57 -3.51
N LYS A 165 13.63 -13.56 -3.60
CA LYS A 165 14.40 -14.71 -4.13
C LYS A 165 14.26 -15.95 -3.27
N ALA A 166 14.32 -15.82 -1.94
CA ALA A 166 14.18 -16.94 -1.02
C ALA A 166 12.79 -17.58 -1.10
N ARG A 167 11.72 -16.77 -1.16
CA ARG A 167 10.35 -17.26 -1.33
C ARG A 167 10.15 -18.00 -2.64
N ARG A 168 10.65 -17.46 -3.75
CA ARG A 168 10.59 -18.15 -5.06
C ARG A 168 11.32 -19.49 -5.05
N ARG A 169 12.53 -19.55 -4.46
CA ARG A 169 13.28 -20.82 -4.32
C ARG A 169 12.54 -21.84 -3.46
N TYR A 170 11.90 -21.39 -2.38
CA TYR A 170 11.09 -22.26 -1.54
C TYR A 170 9.90 -22.82 -2.33
N ALA A 171 9.17 -21.97 -3.05
CA ALA A 171 8.04 -22.39 -3.87
C ALA A 171 8.49 -23.41 -4.94
N GLN A 172 9.54 -23.12 -5.70
CA GLN A 172 10.12 -24.05 -6.69
C GLN A 172 10.49 -25.43 -6.13
N ALA A 173 10.85 -25.51 -4.84
CA ALA A 173 11.27 -26.75 -4.20
C ALA A 173 10.11 -27.52 -3.54
N ASN A 174 9.00 -26.85 -3.20
CA ASN A 174 7.95 -27.41 -2.35
C ASN A 174 6.54 -27.37 -2.96
N ASN A 175 6.30 -26.51 -3.95
CA ASN A 175 5.03 -26.39 -4.67
C ASN A 175 5.20 -27.04 -6.07
N PRO A 176 4.63 -28.23 -6.31
CA PRO A 176 4.72 -28.94 -7.59
C PRO A 176 4.05 -28.24 -8.77
N THR A 177 3.26 -27.20 -8.54
CA THR A 177 2.55 -26.44 -9.58
C THR A 177 3.12 -25.03 -9.78
N TYR A 178 4.29 -24.74 -9.20
CA TYR A 178 4.96 -23.44 -9.31
C TYR A 178 5.50 -23.10 -10.70
#